data_AF-A0A382CVR6-F1
#
_entry.id   AF-A0A382CVR6-F1
#
_cell.length_a   1.000
_cell.length_b   1.000
_cell.length_c   1.000
_cell.angle_alpha   90.00
_cell.angle_beta   90.00
_cell.angle_gamma   90.00
#
_symmetry.space_group_name_H-M   'P 1'
#
loop_
_entity.id
_entity.type
_entity.pdbx_description
1 polymer ?
#
loop_
_entity_poly.entity_id
_entity_poly.type
_entity_poly.pdbx_seq_one_letter_code
_entity_poly.pdbx_strand_id
1 'polypeptide(L)' 'MDGGHGEGFCIGNILKYAQRYGKKDGYNRADLLKVIHYGFLALYNHDTFKETESENFK' A
#
# COMPACT_ATOMS: atom_id res chain seq x y z
N MET A 1 -9.98 5.33 16.89
CA MET A 1 -8.61 5.58 16.39
C MET A 1 -7.93 4.22 16.45
N ASP A 2 -7.98 3.37 15.43
CA ASP A 2 -7.11 3.42 14.25
C ASP A 2 -7.65 2.54 13.08
N GLY A 3 -8.88 2.78 12.63
CA GLY A 3 -9.48 2.07 11.48
C GLY A 3 -8.96 2.52 10.10
N GLY A 4 -7.86 3.28 10.05
CA GLY A 4 -7.31 3.87 8.82
C GLY A 4 -5.78 3.77 8.69
N HIS A 5 -5.10 3.08 9.61
CA HIS A 5 -3.64 3.07 9.66
C HIS A 5 -2.98 2.08 8.69
N GLY A 6 -3.65 0.99 8.28
CA GLY A 6 -3.08 0.01 7.36
C GLY A 6 -3.07 0.46 5.89
N GLU A 7 -4.20 0.97 5.40
CA GLU A 7 -4.35 1.39 4.00
C GLU A 7 -3.61 2.69 3.72
N GLY A 8 -3.77 3.71 4.57
CA GLY A 8 -3.04 4.98 4.46
C GLY A 8 -1.52 4.79 4.49
N PHE A 9 -1.03 3.84 5.28
CA PHE A 9 0.39 3.47 5.33
C PHE A 9 0.89 2.86 4.02
N CYS A 10 0.14 1.92 3.43
CA CYS A 10 0.54 1.27 2.18
C CYS A 10 0.50 2.25 1.01
N ILE A 11 -0.60 3.00 0.86
CA ILE A 11 -0.77 4.00 -0.21
C ILE A 11 0.28 5.11 -0.09
N GLY A 12 0.56 5.60 1.12
CA GLY A 12 1.60 6.60 1.34
C GLY A 12 2.99 6.12 0.89
N ASN A 13 3.33 4.86 1.14
CA ASN A 13 4.59 4.28 0.67
C ASN A 13 4.61 4.10 -0.86
N ILE A 14 3.53 3.62 -1.48
CA ILE A 14 3.42 3.53 -2.94
C ILE A 14 3.71 4.89 -3.58
N LEU A 15 3.05 5.95 -3.12
CA LEU A 15 3.24 7.31 -3.63
C LEU A 15 4.68 7.80 -3.44
N LYS A 16 5.25 7.57 -2.25
CA LYS A 16 6.65 7.92 -1.95
C LYS A 16 7.63 7.28 -2.94
N TYR A 17 7.51 5.98 -3.20
CA TYR A 17 8.44 5.26 -4.09
C TYR A 17 8.17 5.56 -5.57
N ALA A 18 6.92 5.75 -5.97
CA ALA A 18 6.57 6.19 -7.32
C ALA A 18 7.12 7.59 -7.63
N GLN A 19 7.01 8.52 -6.68
CA GLN A 19 7.56 9.88 -6.82
C GLN A 19 9.08 9.93 -6.76
N ARG A 20 9.71 8.96 -6.08
CA ARG A 20 11.16 8.85 -5.93
C ARG A 20 11.84 8.32 -7.20
N TYR A 21 11.17 7.41 -7.91
CA TYR A 21 11.68 6.81 -9.14
C TYR A 21 12.01 7.89 -10.18
N GLY A 22 13.25 7.91 -10.67
CA GLY A 22 13.75 8.94 -11.59
C GLY A 22 14.22 10.23 -10.92
N LYS A 23 14.05 10.39 -9.59
CA LYS A 23 14.49 11.58 -8.84
C LYS A 23 15.65 11.30 -7.90
N LYS A 24 15.59 10.21 -7.13
CA LYS A 24 16.65 9.82 -6.19
C LYS A 24 17.26 8.51 -6.64
N ASP A 25 18.54 8.56 -6.98
CA ASP A 25 19.30 7.41 -7.48
C ASP A 25 18.87 6.97 -8.91
N GLY A 26 18.38 7.93 -9.70
CA GLY A 26 17.94 7.70 -11.08
C GLY A 26 16.76 6.73 -11.18
N TYR A 27 16.78 5.87 -12.20
CA TYR A 27 15.75 4.86 -12.44
C TYR A 27 16.03 3.57 -11.66
N ASN A 28 16.05 3.65 -10.33
CA ASN A 28 16.36 2.53 -9.47
C ASN A 28 15.22 1.48 -9.47
N ARG A 29 15.52 0.24 -9.89
CA ARG A 29 14.58 -0.90 -9.85
C ARG A 29 14.02 -1.19 -8.47
N ALA A 30 14.76 -0.87 -7.40
CA ALA A 30 14.29 -1.07 -6.03
C ALA A 30 13.05 -0.23 -5.71
N ASP A 31 12.90 0.96 -6.29
CA ASP A 31 11.71 1.79 -6.09
C ASP A 31 10.48 1.17 -6.76
N LEU A 32 10.63 0.58 -7.95
CA LEU A 32 9.56 -0.17 -8.61
C LEU A 32 9.14 -1.42 -7.81
N LEU A 33 10.11 -2.17 -7.29
CA LEU A 33 9.85 -3.32 -6.43
C LEU A 33 9.11 -2.93 -5.15
N LYS A 34 9.47 -1.79 -4.55
CA LYS A 34 8.77 -1.24 -3.37
C LYS A 34 7.33 -0.85 -3.70
N VAL A 35 7.08 -0.22 -4.85
CA VAL A 35 5.71 0.10 -5.32
C VAL A 35 4.86 -1.16 -5.43
N ILE A 36 5.38 -2.21 -6.07
CA ILE A 36 4.67 -3.49 -6.21
C ILE A 36 4.43 -4.15 -4.85
N HIS A 37 5.45 -4.18 -3.99
CA HIS A 37 5.35 -4.78 -2.65
C HIS A 37 4.25 -4.14 -1.81
N TYR A 38 4.24 -2.80 -1.70
CA TYR A 38 3.18 -2.10 -0.96
C TYR A 38 1.83 -2.15 -1.68
N GLY A 39 1.81 -2.32 -3.01
CA GLY A 39 0.60 -2.60 -3.78
C GLY A 39 -0.06 -3.92 -3.38
N PHE A 40 0.71 -5.00 -3.26
CA PHE A 40 0.17 -6.28 -2.78
C PHE A 40 -0.30 -6.21 -1.32
N LEU A 41 0.42 -5.51 -0.46
CA LEU A 41 0.01 -5.32 0.93
C LEU A 41 -1.27 -4.49 1.04
N ALA A 42 -1.42 -3.45 0.21
CA ALA A 42 -2.65 -2.67 0.13
C ALA A 42 -3.83 -3.52 -0.34
N LEU A 43 -3.62 -4.37 -1.35
CA LEU A 43 -4.63 -5.29 -1.85
C LEU A 43 -5.06 -6.31 -0.79
N TYR A 44 -4.09 -6.97 -0.13
CA TYR A 44 -4.37 -7.90 0.96
C TYR A 44 -5.17 -7.24 2.09
N ASN A 45 -4.77 -6.03 2.48
CA ASN A 45 -5.51 -5.27 3.49
C ASN A 45 -6.94 -4.97 3.00
N HIS A 46 -7.11 -4.50 1.77
CA HIS A 46 -8.42 -4.21 1.18
C HIS A 46 -9.36 -5.42 1.24
N ASP A 47 -8.87 -6.58 0.84
CA ASP A 47 -9.66 -7.82 0.80
C ASP A 47 -9.98 -8.29 2.22
N THR A 48 -9.01 -8.28 3.13
CA THR A 48 -9.20 -8.70 4.54
C THR A 48 -10.19 -7.79 5.29
N PHE A 49 -10.09 -6.46 5.11
CA PHE A 49 -11.02 -5.51 5.75
C PHE A 49 -12.45 -5.65 5.21
N LYS A 50 -12.63 -5.98 3.93
CA LYS A 50 -13.97 -6.21 3.35
C LYS A 50 -14.62 -7.50 3.82
N GLU A 51 -13.83 -8.57 4.01
CA GLU A 51 -14.34 -9.80 4.62
C GLU A 51 -14.83 -9.54 6.05
N THR A 52 -14.06 -8.78 6.84
CA THR A 52 -14.37 -8.50 8.25
C THR A 52 -15.63 -7.63 8.41
N GLU A 53 -15.83 -6.63 7.56
CA GLU A 53 -17.06 -5.80 7.56
C GLU A 53 -18.30 -6.61 7.16
N SER A 54 -18.16 -7.61 6.29
CA SER A 54 -19.28 -8.46 5.87
C SER A 54 -19.72 -9.46 6.93
N GLU A 55 -18.80 -9.91 7.80
CA GLU A 55 -19.11 -10.79 8.93
C GLU A 55 -19.74 -10.03 10.11
N ASN A 56 -19.33 -8.78 10.35
CA ASN A 56 -19.91 -7.96 11.42
C ASN A 56 -21.37 -7.52 11.15
N PHE A 57 -21.86 -7.63 9.91
CA PHE A 57 -23.24 -7.33 9.51
C PHE A 57 -24.15 -8.57 9.42
N LYS A 58 -23.66 -9.76 9.76
CA LYS A 58 -24.43 -11.01 9.86
C LYS A 58 -24.83 -11.32 11.30
#